data_AF-A0A4R8VD01-F1
#
_entry.id   AF-A0A4R8VD01-F1
#
_cell.length_a   1.000
_cell.length_b   1.000
_cell.length_c   1.000
_cell.angle_alpha   90.00
_cell.angle_beta   90.00
_cell.angle_gamma   90.00
#
_symmetry.space_group_name_H-M   'P 1'
#
loop_
_entity.id
_entity.type
_entity.pdbx_description
1 polymer ?
#
loop_
_entity_poly.entity_id
_entity_poly.type
_entity_poly.pdbx_seq_one_letter_code
_entity_poly.pdbx_strand_id
1 'polypeptide(L)'
;MNAQVATPDENAREDAASPEETPETVDVVETPADAVEPAGTGEVTPATEATADMSGDRSSTGEVAAAPVQTVYVTAPTPPRPKGNRGMGTMLAVVAAIVFAAVYAGVVAALILIMSPDQFSGAIGQFISGPQFYVPALVFLVLMVLWALLANRASWWSWVIGSFVIAVLTYFVSIGIWILLQGGFGLTGSEAAAAFVASAINPALIAAALVARECAIWFGAAIAKRGRRVRERNYEAWQQFERDEAQKRADLGGVAAA
;
A
#
# COMPACT_ATOMS: atom_id res chain seq x y z
N MET A 1 24.84 -62.40 40.94
CA MET A 1 24.33 -62.86 39.64
C MET A 1 24.93 -61.96 38.57
N ASN A 2 25.82 -62.54 37.77
CA ASN A 2 26.43 -62.04 36.52
C ASN A 2 25.33 -61.56 35.53
N ALA A 3 25.53 -60.78 34.47
CA ALA A 3 26.64 -60.05 33.85
C ALA A 3 26.00 -59.09 32.81
N GLN A 4 26.77 -58.08 32.43
CA GLN A 4 26.62 -57.18 31.29
C GLN A 4 26.70 -57.92 29.94
N VAL A 5 26.13 -57.35 28.86
CA VAL A 5 26.74 -57.21 27.51
C VAL A 5 25.72 -56.66 26.51
N ALA A 6 26.18 -55.67 25.73
CA ALA A 6 25.56 -55.04 24.58
C ALA A 6 25.71 -55.90 23.31
N THR A 7 24.85 -55.70 22.30
CA THR A 7 25.25 -55.12 20.99
C THR A 7 24.03 -54.97 20.06
N PRO A 8 24.07 -53.96 19.17
CA PRO A 8 23.07 -53.68 18.13
C PRO A 8 23.29 -54.58 16.91
N ASP A 9 22.23 -54.85 16.15
CA ASP A 9 22.38 -55.45 14.83
C ASP A 9 22.31 -54.38 13.75
N GLU A 10 23.26 -54.51 12.84
CA GLU A 10 23.73 -53.61 11.80
C GLU A 10 23.47 -54.34 10.46
N ASN A 11 23.33 -53.58 9.37
CA ASN A 11 23.49 -54.03 7.98
C ASN A 11 22.31 -54.80 7.35
N ALA A 12 21.93 -54.56 6.09
CA ALA A 12 22.48 -53.72 5.03
C ALA A 12 21.54 -53.78 3.80
N ARG A 13 21.90 -52.93 2.81
CA ARG A 13 21.50 -52.85 1.39
C ARG A 13 20.59 -51.64 1.13
N GLU A 14 21.08 -50.45 0.79
CA GLU A 14 21.90 -50.04 -0.38
C GLU A 14 21.33 -50.48 -1.74
N ASP A 15 20.76 -49.51 -2.47
CA ASP A 15 21.02 -49.22 -3.90
C ASP A 15 20.49 -47.79 -4.16
N ALA A 16 21.36 -46.79 -4.42
CA ALA A 16 21.79 -46.31 -5.75
C ALA A 16 20.65 -45.67 -6.57
N ALA A 17 20.77 -44.56 -7.30
CA ALA A 17 21.73 -43.49 -7.51
C ALA A 17 21.00 -42.39 -8.33
N SER A 18 21.51 -41.16 -8.26
CA SER A 18 21.11 -39.88 -8.94
C SER A 18 20.95 -39.96 -10.48
N PRO A 19 20.37 -38.96 -11.22
CA PRO A 19 20.72 -37.52 -11.12
C PRO A 19 19.62 -36.45 -11.41
N GLU A 20 19.97 -35.20 -11.04
CA GLU A 20 19.67 -33.88 -11.66
C GLU A 20 18.34 -33.64 -12.41
N GLU A 21 17.56 -32.66 -11.93
CA GLU A 21 16.97 -31.64 -12.81
C GLU A 21 16.97 -30.24 -12.15
N THR A 22 17.46 -29.30 -12.94
CA THR A 22 17.82 -27.89 -12.72
C THR A 22 16.62 -26.98 -12.39
N PRO A 23 16.80 -25.88 -11.65
CA PRO A 23 15.75 -24.88 -11.44
C PRO A 23 15.55 -24.05 -12.72
N GLU A 24 14.32 -24.02 -13.23
CA GLU A 24 13.93 -23.13 -14.33
C GLU A 24 13.77 -21.70 -13.79
N THR A 25 14.83 -20.91 -13.94
CA THR A 25 14.83 -19.44 -13.86
C THR A 25 14.05 -18.88 -15.04
N VAL A 26 12.90 -18.25 -14.78
CA VAL A 26 12.23 -17.40 -15.78
C VAL A 26 12.73 -15.97 -15.61
N ASP A 27 13.60 -15.57 -16.54
CA ASP A 27 13.94 -14.18 -16.83
C ASP A 27 12.69 -13.41 -17.26
N VAL A 28 12.34 -12.36 -16.53
CA VAL A 28 11.48 -11.28 -17.04
C VAL A 28 12.28 -9.99 -16.99
N VAL A 29 12.85 -9.70 -18.15
CA VAL A 29 13.34 -8.42 -18.69
C VAL A 29 13.07 -7.20 -17.80
N GLU A 30 14.12 -6.69 -17.18
CA GLU A 30 14.24 -5.27 -16.83
C GLU A 30 14.24 -4.43 -18.13
N THR A 31 13.40 -3.41 -18.18
CA THR A 31 13.50 -2.33 -19.19
C THR A 31 13.82 -1.04 -18.45
N PRO A 32 14.74 -0.19 -18.95
CA PRO A 32 15.55 0.69 -18.12
C PRO A 32 14.83 1.96 -17.67
N ALA A 33 15.37 2.53 -16.60
CA ALA A 33 15.12 3.89 -16.16
C ALA A 33 15.40 4.91 -17.27
N ASP A 34 14.57 5.95 -17.35
CA ASP A 34 15.04 7.24 -17.82
C ASP A 34 14.56 8.34 -16.87
N ALA A 35 15.55 9.02 -16.31
CA ALA A 35 15.43 10.17 -15.45
C ALA A 35 15.78 11.38 -16.30
N VAL A 36 14.84 12.30 -16.50
CA VAL A 36 15.13 13.62 -17.06
C VAL A 36 14.69 14.66 -16.04
N GLU A 37 15.70 15.26 -15.39
CA GLU A 37 15.64 16.55 -14.71
C GLU A 37 15.14 17.65 -15.68
N PRO A 38 14.29 18.60 -15.24
CA PRO A 38 14.08 19.82 -16.00
C PRO A 38 15.21 20.81 -15.73
N ALA A 39 16.04 21.05 -16.75
CA ALA A 39 17.03 22.12 -16.76
C ALA A 39 16.36 23.49 -16.95
N GLY A 40 16.65 24.41 -16.02
CA GLY A 40 17.00 25.81 -16.25
C GLY A 40 16.09 26.68 -17.13
N THR A 41 15.24 27.48 -16.49
CA THR A 41 14.72 28.74 -17.01
C THR A 41 15.85 29.68 -17.44
N GLY A 42 15.97 29.91 -18.76
CA GLY A 42 16.78 30.97 -19.34
C GLY A 42 15.95 32.24 -19.51
N GLU A 43 16.23 33.22 -18.66
CA GLU A 43 15.79 34.60 -18.73
C GLU A 43 16.46 35.31 -19.92
N VAL A 44 15.70 35.97 -20.80
CA VAL A 44 16.27 36.83 -21.85
C VAL A 44 15.73 38.25 -21.68
N THR A 45 16.64 39.14 -21.31
CA THR A 45 16.50 40.60 -21.17
C THR A 45 16.40 41.26 -22.56
N PRO A 46 15.65 42.36 -22.73
CA PRO A 46 15.41 42.99 -24.03
C PRO A 46 16.51 43.99 -24.42
N ALA A 47 16.76 44.15 -25.72
CA ALA A 47 17.57 45.23 -26.28
C ALA A 47 16.84 45.92 -27.44
N THR A 48 16.83 47.25 -27.34
CA THR A 48 16.17 48.27 -28.17
C THR A 48 17.08 48.75 -29.30
N GLU A 49 16.52 49.08 -30.48
CA GLU A 49 16.82 50.24 -31.37
C GLU A 49 15.90 50.12 -32.61
N ALA A 50 15.01 51.03 -33.02
CA ALA A 50 14.99 52.49 -33.24
C ALA A 50 15.06 52.87 -34.75
N THR A 51 13.97 53.50 -35.21
CA THR A 51 13.80 54.50 -36.31
C THR A 51 13.98 54.08 -37.78
N ALA A 52 12.90 54.13 -38.59
CA ALA A 52 12.51 55.19 -39.56
C ALA A 52 12.60 54.56 -40.98
N ASP A 53 11.86 54.88 -42.04
CA ASP A 53 11.00 55.97 -42.45
C ASP A 53 10.10 55.43 -43.59
N MET A 54 8.96 56.06 -43.85
CA MET A 54 8.14 55.76 -45.03
C MET A 54 8.72 56.46 -46.28
N SER A 55 8.72 55.77 -47.42
CA SER A 55 8.24 56.27 -48.73
C SER A 55 8.92 55.51 -49.87
N GLY A 56 8.14 55.11 -50.87
CA GLY A 56 8.67 54.69 -52.16
C GLY A 56 7.82 53.66 -52.89
N ASP A 57 6.78 54.13 -53.56
CA ASP A 57 6.14 53.43 -54.68
C ASP A 57 7.18 53.12 -55.77
N ARG A 58 7.33 51.84 -56.13
CA ARG A 58 7.80 51.42 -57.45
C ARG A 58 7.41 49.96 -57.72
N SER A 59 6.50 49.82 -58.67
CA SER A 59 6.08 48.58 -59.34
C SER A 59 7.26 47.75 -59.87
N SER A 60 7.26 46.44 -59.58
CA SER A 60 8.01 45.43 -60.36
C SER A 60 7.32 44.06 -60.30
N THR A 61 7.09 43.52 -61.49
CA THR A 61 6.66 42.16 -61.87
C THR A 61 7.27 41.03 -61.04
N GLY A 62 6.45 40.03 -60.70
CA GLY A 62 6.91 38.68 -60.35
C GLY A 62 6.28 38.09 -59.09
N GLU A 63 5.99 36.80 -59.17
CA GLU A 63 5.60 35.90 -58.08
C GLU A 63 4.13 35.95 -57.61
N VAL A 64 3.42 34.86 -57.87
CA VAL A 64 2.16 34.51 -57.20
C VAL A 64 2.46 34.50 -55.70
N ALA A 65 1.95 35.50 -54.97
CA ALA A 65 2.07 35.56 -53.52
C ALA A 65 1.46 34.29 -52.93
N ALA A 66 2.32 33.41 -52.39
CA ALA A 66 1.89 32.24 -51.64
C ALA A 66 1.00 32.72 -50.49
N ALA A 67 -0.26 32.26 -50.48
CA ALA A 67 -1.19 32.58 -49.41
C ALA A 67 -0.54 32.23 -48.05
N PRO A 68 -0.63 33.11 -47.03
CA PRO A 68 -0.05 32.82 -45.73
C PRO A 68 -0.70 31.55 -45.18
N VAL A 69 0.10 30.50 -45.00
CA VAL A 69 -0.34 29.23 -44.42
C VAL A 69 -0.75 29.52 -42.98
N GLN A 70 -2.04 29.68 -42.72
CA GLN A 70 -2.56 29.79 -41.36
C GLN A 70 -2.39 28.43 -40.69
N THR A 71 -1.31 28.27 -39.94
CA THR A 71 -1.11 27.10 -39.07
C THR A 71 -2.14 27.18 -37.94
N VAL A 72 -3.24 26.46 -38.10
CA VAL A 72 -4.22 26.26 -37.02
C VAL A 72 -3.56 25.36 -35.97
N TYR A 73 -3.23 25.91 -34.81
CA TYR A 73 -2.76 25.15 -33.67
C TYR A 73 -3.93 24.33 -33.10
N VAL A 74 -4.02 23.07 -33.51
CA VAL A 74 -4.99 22.15 -32.93
C VAL A 74 -4.50 21.78 -31.54
N THR A 75 -5.28 22.14 -30.53
CA THR A 75 -5.00 21.76 -29.14
C THR A 75 -5.04 20.24 -29.04
N ALA A 76 -3.91 19.62 -28.65
CA ALA A 76 -3.85 18.17 -28.45
C ALA A 76 -4.89 17.74 -27.40
N PRO A 77 -5.60 16.61 -27.59
CA PRO A 77 -6.49 16.05 -26.59
C PRO A 77 -5.76 15.85 -25.26
N THR A 78 -6.36 16.29 -24.15
CA THR A 78 -5.76 16.09 -22.83
C THR A 78 -6.02 14.65 -22.35
N PRO A 79 -4.99 13.88 -21.97
CA PRO A 79 -5.17 12.50 -21.53
C PRO A 79 -5.96 12.39 -20.21
N PRO A 80 -6.68 11.27 -19.98
CA PRO A 80 -7.48 11.08 -18.78
C PRO A 80 -6.59 10.95 -17.53
N ARG A 81 -6.87 11.79 -16.52
CA ARG A 81 -6.14 11.74 -15.24
C ARG A 81 -6.52 10.46 -14.47
N PRO A 82 -5.55 9.65 -14.02
CA PRO A 82 -5.85 8.45 -13.24
C PRO A 82 -6.47 8.84 -11.89
N LYS A 83 -7.64 8.28 -11.56
CA LYS A 83 -8.24 8.47 -10.24
C LYS A 83 -7.51 7.63 -9.20
N GLY A 84 -7.12 8.24 -8.08
CA GLY A 84 -6.47 7.57 -6.95
C GLY A 84 -7.46 6.91 -5.98
N ASN A 85 -7.07 5.81 -5.35
CA ASN A 85 -7.89 5.08 -4.36
C ASN A 85 -7.47 5.36 -2.91
N ARG A 86 -6.53 6.28 -2.68
CA ARG A 86 -5.91 6.51 -1.35
C ARG A 86 -6.94 6.86 -0.28
N GLY A 87 -7.79 7.86 -0.54
CA GLY A 87 -8.78 8.32 0.46
C GLY A 87 -9.80 7.24 0.85
N MET A 88 -10.24 6.40 -0.09
CA MET A 88 -11.12 5.27 0.24
C MET A 88 -10.40 4.17 1.01
N GLY A 89 -9.12 3.91 0.70
CA GLY A 89 -8.31 2.99 1.49
C GLY A 89 -8.26 3.41 2.96
N THR A 90 -8.03 4.70 3.21
CA THR A 90 -8.01 5.27 4.57
C THR A 90 -9.36 5.17 5.26
N MET A 91 -10.46 5.52 4.58
CA MET A 91 -11.81 5.42 5.17
C MET A 91 -12.15 3.97 5.53
N LEU A 92 -11.81 3.00 4.69
CA LEU A 92 -11.99 1.59 5.00
C LEU A 92 -11.09 1.12 6.15
N ALA A 93 -9.88 1.65 6.27
CA ALA A 93 -9.01 1.37 7.42
C ALA A 93 -9.59 1.89 8.74
N VAL A 94 -10.21 3.08 8.74
CA VAL A 94 -10.93 3.61 9.92
C VAL A 94 -12.13 2.72 10.27
N VAL A 95 -12.93 2.30 9.28
CA VAL A 95 -14.03 1.36 9.51
C VAL A 95 -13.51 0.03 10.08
N ALA A 96 -12.40 -0.48 9.54
CA ALA A 96 -11.77 -1.69 10.05
C ALA A 96 -11.36 -1.54 11.52
N ALA A 97 -10.86 -0.37 11.92
CA ALA A 97 -10.50 -0.10 13.31
C ALA A 97 -11.69 -0.04 14.25
N ILE A 98 -12.82 0.53 13.80
CA ILE A 98 -14.07 0.52 14.58
C ILE A 98 -14.57 -0.91 14.78
N VAL A 99 -14.55 -1.72 13.72
CA VAL A 99 -14.95 -3.13 13.79
C VAL A 99 -13.99 -3.93 14.65
N PHE A 100 -12.68 -3.70 14.52
CA PHE A 100 -11.67 -4.28 15.40
C PHE A 100 -11.98 -3.97 16.86
N ALA A 101 -12.23 -2.70 17.21
CA ALA A 101 -12.52 -2.31 18.58
C ALA A 101 -13.79 -3.00 19.12
N ALA A 102 -14.85 -3.08 18.31
CA ALA A 102 -16.08 -3.74 18.69
C ALA A 102 -15.89 -5.26 18.89
N VAL A 103 -15.22 -5.94 17.96
CA VAL A 103 -14.94 -7.38 18.05
C VAL A 103 -14.01 -7.67 19.22
N TYR A 104 -12.97 -6.86 19.40
CA TYR A 104 -12.03 -6.99 20.50
C TYR A 104 -12.72 -6.85 21.85
N ALA A 105 -13.57 -5.83 22.02
CA ALA A 105 -14.40 -5.67 23.21
C ALA A 105 -15.32 -6.87 23.43
N GLY A 106 -15.94 -7.40 22.37
CA GLY A 106 -16.78 -8.59 22.44
C GLY A 106 -16.01 -9.85 22.88
N VAL A 107 -14.80 -10.06 22.36
CA VAL A 107 -13.94 -11.20 22.76
C VAL A 107 -13.52 -11.07 24.22
N VAL A 108 -13.09 -9.89 24.67
CA VAL A 108 -12.71 -9.70 26.08
C VAL A 108 -13.92 -9.80 27.01
N ALA A 109 -15.09 -9.26 26.61
CA ALA A 109 -16.33 -9.43 27.35
C ALA A 109 -16.69 -10.92 27.52
N ALA A 110 -16.53 -11.73 26.46
CA ALA A 110 -16.74 -13.17 26.53
C ALA A 110 -15.74 -13.85 27.47
N LEU A 111 -14.46 -13.47 27.43
CA LEU A 111 -13.45 -13.99 28.36
C LEU A 111 -13.79 -13.67 29.83
N ILE A 112 -14.18 -12.42 30.12
CA ILE A 112 -14.59 -12.00 31.47
C ILE A 112 -15.83 -12.80 31.91
N LEU A 113 -16.83 -12.95 31.04
CA LEU A 113 -18.05 -13.69 31.35
C LEU A 113 -17.77 -15.17 31.68
N ILE A 114 -16.81 -15.80 30.99
CA ILE A 114 -16.43 -17.20 31.21
C ILE A 114 -15.60 -17.36 32.48
N MET A 115 -14.67 -16.45 32.76
CA MET A 115 -13.69 -16.60 33.83
C MET A 115 -14.17 -16.00 35.17
N SER A 116 -15.00 -14.96 35.14
CA SER A 116 -15.43 -14.19 36.33
C SER A 116 -16.81 -13.55 36.10
N PRO A 117 -17.88 -14.36 35.97
CA PRO A 117 -19.22 -13.87 35.61
C PRO A 117 -19.83 -12.91 36.64
N ASP A 118 -19.49 -13.10 37.92
CA ASP A 118 -19.92 -12.27 39.05
C ASP A 118 -19.39 -10.84 38.99
N GLN A 119 -18.22 -10.63 38.37
CA GLN A 119 -17.56 -9.33 38.25
C GLN A 119 -17.80 -8.64 36.91
N PHE A 120 -18.58 -9.25 36.02
CA PHE A 120 -18.71 -8.84 34.62
C PHE A 120 -19.02 -7.34 34.45
N SER A 121 -20.03 -6.82 35.15
CA SER A 121 -20.49 -5.43 35.00
C SER A 121 -19.43 -4.40 35.37
N GLY A 122 -18.66 -4.66 36.44
CA GLY A 122 -17.56 -3.80 36.86
C GLY A 122 -16.34 -3.94 35.95
N ALA A 123 -15.95 -5.18 35.66
CA ALA A 123 -14.76 -5.48 34.86
C ALA A 123 -14.88 -4.97 33.43
N ILE A 124 -16.04 -5.11 32.78
CA ILE A 124 -16.22 -4.62 31.40
C ILE A 124 -16.16 -3.09 31.32
N GLY A 125 -16.74 -2.39 32.32
CA GLY A 125 -16.66 -0.93 32.40
C GLY A 125 -15.23 -0.43 32.58
N GLN A 126 -14.48 -1.08 33.48
CA GLN A 126 -13.05 -0.80 33.68
C GLN A 126 -12.20 -1.15 32.46
N PHE A 127 -12.55 -2.21 31.73
CA PHE A 127 -11.87 -2.59 30.50
C PHE A 127 -12.06 -1.53 29.41
N ILE A 128 -13.30 -1.18 29.08
CA ILE A 128 -13.63 -0.23 28.00
C ILE A 128 -13.06 1.18 28.28
N SER A 129 -13.02 1.60 29.54
CA SER A 129 -12.42 2.89 29.93
C SER A 129 -10.90 2.84 30.12
N GLY A 130 -10.32 1.64 30.17
CA GLY A 130 -8.92 1.43 30.50
C GLY A 130 -7.98 1.43 29.28
N PRO A 131 -6.66 1.65 29.50
CA PRO A 131 -5.67 1.63 28.42
C PRO A 131 -5.56 0.30 27.70
N GLN A 132 -5.92 -0.78 28.37
CA GLN A 132 -5.96 -2.14 27.83
C GLN A 132 -6.91 -2.26 26.62
N PHE A 133 -7.94 -1.42 26.55
CA PHE A 133 -8.84 -1.38 25.40
C PHE A 133 -8.36 -0.41 24.31
N TYR A 134 -8.11 0.85 24.66
CA TYR A 134 -7.85 1.87 23.65
C TYR A 134 -6.43 1.80 23.05
N VAL A 135 -5.42 1.31 23.79
CA VAL A 135 -4.05 1.20 23.25
C VAL A 135 -4.00 0.25 22.04
N PRO A 136 -4.46 -1.01 22.13
CA PRO A 136 -4.49 -1.88 20.95
C PRO A 136 -5.37 -1.35 19.82
N ALA A 137 -6.50 -0.72 20.14
CA ALA A 137 -7.40 -0.14 19.13
C ALA A 137 -6.74 1.01 18.35
N LEU A 138 -6.03 1.90 19.03
CA LEU A 138 -5.32 3.02 18.41
C LEU A 138 -4.10 2.54 17.62
N VAL A 139 -3.34 1.59 18.15
CA VAL A 139 -2.20 0.99 17.44
C VAL A 139 -2.69 0.31 16.15
N PHE A 140 -3.75 -0.50 16.24
CA PHE A 140 -4.35 -1.13 15.07
C PHE A 140 -4.82 -0.10 14.05
N LEU A 141 -5.53 0.96 14.49
CA LEU A 141 -5.98 2.04 13.61
C LEU A 141 -4.80 2.65 12.83
N VAL A 142 -3.73 3.04 13.53
CA VAL A 142 -2.56 3.66 12.92
C VAL A 142 -1.90 2.70 11.93
N LEU A 143 -1.65 1.46 12.33
CA LEU A 143 -1.03 0.45 11.47
C LEU A 143 -1.88 0.14 10.24
N MET A 144 -3.21 0.01 10.40
CA MET A 144 -4.13 -0.28 9.31
C MET A 144 -4.21 0.88 8.32
N VAL A 145 -4.19 2.13 8.81
CA VAL A 145 -4.13 3.33 7.97
C VAL A 145 -2.81 3.40 7.22
N LEU A 146 -1.68 3.22 7.91
CA LEU A 146 -0.35 3.23 7.28
C LEU A 146 -0.24 2.15 6.22
N TRP A 147 -0.72 0.93 6.51
CA TRP A 147 -0.71 -0.16 5.56
C TRP A 147 -1.63 0.12 4.37
N ALA A 148 -2.83 0.69 4.59
CA ALA A 148 -3.73 1.05 3.50
C ALA A 148 -3.15 2.13 2.57
N LEU A 149 -2.37 3.07 3.11
CA LEU A 149 -1.66 4.07 2.32
C LEU A 149 -0.49 3.46 1.53
N LEU A 150 0.25 2.52 2.14
CA LEU A 150 1.37 1.84 1.51
C LEU A 150 0.92 0.84 0.43
N ALA A 151 -0.14 0.09 0.71
CA ALA A 151 -0.68 -0.96 -0.15
C ALA A 151 -1.50 -0.45 -1.36
N ASN A 152 -1.37 0.83 -1.74
CA ASN A 152 -2.15 1.51 -2.78
C ASN A 152 -2.18 0.77 -4.15
N ARG A 153 -1.15 -0.04 -4.45
CA ARG A 153 -1.06 -0.86 -5.68
C ARG A 153 -0.94 -2.36 -5.43
N ALA A 154 -1.10 -2.78 -4.18
CA ALA A 154 -0.72 -4.12 -3.76
C ALA A 154 -1.77 -5.16 -4.17
N SER A 155 -1.29 -6.35 -4.51
CA SER A 155 -2.13 -7.51 -4.79
C SER A 155 -2.82 -7.97 -3.50
N TRP A 156 -3.84 -8.83 -3.63
CA TRP A 156 -4.53 -9.39 -2.47
C TRP A 156 -3.58 -10.11 -1.49
N TRP A 157 -2.54 -10.76 -2.00
CA TRP A 157 -1.51 -11.43 -1.21
C TRP A 157 -0.76 -10.49 -0.25
N SER A 158 -0.55 -9.23 -0.62
CA SER A 158 0.09 -8.25 0.27
C SER A 158 -0.75 -8.00 1.53
N TRP A 159 -2.08 -8.14 1.46
CA TRP A 159 -2.94 -8.00 2.62
C TRP A 159 -2.92 -9.22 3.55
N VAL A 160 -2.62 -10.41 3.02
CA VAL A 160 -2.45 -11.63 3.82
C VAL A 160 -1.13 -11.60 4.59
N ILE A 161 -0.05 -11.14 3.96
CA ILE A 161 1.25 -10.98 4.65
C ILE A 161 1.19 -9.77 5.58
N GLY A 162 0.59 -8.67 5.10
CA GLY A 162 0.41 -7.45 5.86
C GLY A 162 -0.40 -7.64 7.13
N SER A 163 -1.43 -8.48 7.11
CA SER A 163 -2.22 -8.76 8.32
C SER A 163 -1.40 -9.42 9.42
N PHE A 164 -0.45 -10.30 9.06
CA PHE A 164 0.45 -10.91 10.02
C PHE A 164 1.38 -9.86 10.62
N VAL A 165 1.96 -8.99 9.79
CA VAL A 165 2.80 -7.86 10.25
C VAL A 165 2.00 -6.93 11.16
N ILE A 166 0.78 -6.55 10.76
CA ILE A 166 -0.10 -5.70 11.56
C ILE A 166 -0.43 -6.35 12.90
N ALA A 167 -0.73 -7.65 12.93
CA ALA A 167 -1.02 -8.38 14.17
C ALA A 167 0.18 -8.40 15.13
N VAL A 168 1.35 -8.74 14.61
CA VAL A 168 2.61 -8.75 15.36
C VAL A 168 2.92 -7.36 15.91
N LEU A 169 2.88 -6.33 15.06
CA LEU A 169 3.12 -4.95 15.48
C LEU A 169 2.07 -4.49 16.50
N THR A 170 0.79 -4.81 16.30
CA THR A 170 -0.27 -4.47 17.26
C THR A 170 0.03 -5.06 18.63
N TYR A 171 0.51 -6.30 18.69
CA TYR A 171 0.88 -6.95 19.94
C TYR A 171 2.08 -6.28 20.62
N PHE A 172 3.24 -6.22 19.96
CA PHE A 172 4.47 -5.73 20.57
C PHE A 172 4.41 -4.22 20.87
N VAL A 173 3.85 -3.42 19.97
CA VAL A 173 3.71 -1.97 20.18
C VAL A 173 2.73 -1.69 21.32
N SER A 174 1.64 -2.46 21.45
CA SER A 174 0.72 -2.29 22.58
C SER A 174 1.36 -2.64 23.92
N ILE A 175 2.17 -3.70 23.98
CA ILE A 175 2.95 -4.04 25.19
C ILE A 175 3.91 -2.90 25.53
N GLY A 176 4.66 -2.40 24.55
CA GLY A 176 5.60 -1.30 24.74
C GLY A 176 4.91 -0.04 25.28
N ILE A 177 3.81 0.37 24.65
CA ILE A 177 3.03 1.54 25.10
C ILE A 177 2.46 1.30 26.50
N TRP A 178 1.95 0.11 26.79
CA TRP A 178 1.43 -0.23 28.11
C TRP A 178 2.50 -0.10 29.21
N ILE A 179 3.70 -0.63 28.99
CA ILE A 179 4.82 -0.51 29.94
C ILE A 179 5.21 0.96 30.13
N LEU A 180 5.23 1.76 29.06
CA LEU A 180 5.52 3.18 29.15
C LEU A 180 4.46 3.94 29.96
N LEU A 181 3.18 3.63 29.79
CA LEU A 181 2.08 4.22 30.56
C LEU A 181 2.16 3.89 32.05
N GLN A 182 2.72 2.73 32.40
CA GLN A 182 2.90 2.29 33.79
C GLN A 182 4.19 2.81 34.45
N GLY A 183 4.83 3.82 33.86
CA GLY A 183 6.06 4.41 34.41
C GLY A 183 7.34 3.70 33.97
N GLY A 184 7.34 3.09 32.77
CA GLY A 184 8.51 2.39 32.22
C GLY A 184 9.78 3.24 32.03
N PHE A 185 9.68 4.57 32.14
CA PHE A 185 10.81 5.49 32.07
C PHE A 185 11.67 5.39 33.34
N GLY A 186 12.67 4.51 33.32
CA GLY A 186 13.59 4.30 34.44
C GLY A 186 13.80 2.84 34.82
N LEU A 187 13.08 1.92 34.18
CA LEU A 187 13.30 0.48 34.36
C LEU A 187 14.70 0.09 33.88
N THR A 188 15.39 -0.72 34.67
CA THR A 188 16.57 -1.45 34.23
C THR A 188 16.18 -2.45 33.13
N GLY A 189 17.16 -2.90 32.33
CA GLY A 189 16.90 -3.87 31.25
C GLY A 189 16.23 -5.16 31.73
N SER A 190 16.59 -5.63 32.93
CA SER A 190 15.96 -6.81 33.56
C SER A 190 14.52 -6.57 34.00
N GLU A 191 14.22 -5.39 34.54
CA GLU A 191 12.85 -5.05 34.97
C GLU A 191 11.93 -4.84 33.76
N ALA A 192 12.43 -4.20 32.70
CA ALA A 192 11.71 -4.08 31.45
C ALA A 192 11.41 -5.45 30.82
N ALA A 193 12.37 -6.39 30.86
CA ALA A 193 12.16 -7.76 30.39
C ALA A 193 11.10 -8.50 31.24
N ALA A 194 11.13 -8.37 32.57
CA ALA A 194 10.12 -8.96 33.44
C ALA A 194 8.72 -8.38 33.18
N ALA A 195 8.61 -7.05 33.04
CA ALA A 195 7.36 -6.37 32.71
C ALA A 195 6.81 -6.80 31.35
N PHE A 196 7.70 -7.01 30.36
CA PHE A 196 7.35 -7.54 29.06
C PHE A 196 6.76 -8.95 29.17
N VAL A 197 7.43 -9.88 29.86
CA VAL A 197 6.96 -11.26 30.03
C VAL A 197 5.61 -11.31 30.75
N ALA A 198 5.43 -10.51 31.80
CA ALA A 198 4.16 -10.41 32.50
C ALA A 198 3.01 -9.91 31.60
N SER A 199 3.32 -8.93 30.74
CA SER A 199 2.35 -8.40 29.76
C SER A 199 2.07 -9.37 28.62
N ALA A 200 3.08 -10.13 28.19
CA ALA A 200 2.99 -11.02 27.03
C ALA A 200 1.96 -12.15 27.22
N ILE A 201 1.78 -12.62 28.45
CA ILE A 201 0.84 -13.70 28.79
C ILE A 201 -0.60 -13.16 28.96
N ASN A 202 -0.80 -11.84 28.91
CA ASN A 202 -2.12 -11.25 29.09
C ASN A 202 -3.10 -11.71 27.97
N PRO A 203 -4.20 -12.41 28.32
CA PRO A 203 -5.13 -12.95 27.34
C PRO A 203 -5.81 -11.86 26.49
N ALA A 204 -6.00 -10.65 27.05
CA ALA A 204 -6.58 -9.54 26.31
C ALA A 204 -5.63 -9.03 25.21
N LEU A 205 -4.32 -9.04 25.42
CA LEU A 205 -3.36 -8.64 24.38
C LEU A 205 -3.21 -9.71 23.30
N ILE A 206 -3.27 -10.99 23.68
CA ILE A 206 -3.30 -12.11 22.72
C ILE A 206 -4.56 -12.02 21.87
N ALA A 207 -5.73 -11.80 22.49
CA ALA A 207 -6.99 -11.61 21.80
C ALA A 207 -6.92 -10.41 20.82
N ALA A 208 -6.34 -9.29 21.24
CA ALA A 208 -6.15 -8.13 20.36
C ALA A 208 -5.32 -8.49 19.12
N ALA A 209 -4.21 -9.23 19.28
CA ALA A 209 -3.37 -9.64 18.16
C ALA A 209 -4.12 -10.53 17.14
N LEU A 210 -4.89 -11.50 17.65
CA LEU A 210 -5.67 -12.41 16.80
C LEU A 210 -6.78 -11.67 16.07
N VAL A 211 -7.53 -10.82 16.76
CA VAL A 211 -8.59 -10.00 16.14
C VAL A 211 -7.99 -9.04 15.11
N ALA A 212 -6.81 -8.46 15.39
CA ALA A 212 -6.11 -7.58 14.46
C ALA A 212 -5.76 -8.30 13.16
N ARG A 213 -5.26 -9.54 13.26
CA ARG A 213 -4.97 -10.39 12.10
C ARG A 213 -6.22 -10.59 11.26
N GLU A 214 -7.31 -11.07 11.88
CA GLU A 214 -8.53 -11.39 11.15
C GLU A 214 -9.13 -10.13 10.51
N CYS A 215 -9.24 -9.03 11.25
CA CYS A 215 -9.73 -7.76 10.71
C CYS A 215 -8.87 -7.28 9.54
N ALA A 216 -7.54 -7.31 9.66
CA ALA A 216 -6.65 -6.88 8.58
C ALA A 216 -6.80 -7.76 7.32
N ILE A 217 -7.03 -9.07 7.46
CA ILE A 217 -7.28 -9.98 6.31
C ILE A 217 -8.60 -9.59 5.61
N TRP A 218 -9.71 -9.52 6.35
CA TRP A 218 -11.03 -9.31 5.77
C TRP A 218 -11.18 -7.90 5.16
N PHE A 219 -10.77 -6.87 5.89
CA PHE A 219 -10.83 -5.50 5.40
C PHE A 219 -9.78 -5.23 4.32
N GLY A 220 -8.60 -5.85 4.42
CA GLY A 220 -7.60 -5.80 3.37
C GLY A 220 -8.09 -6.37 2.04
N ALA A 221 -8.80 -7.51 2.09
CA ALA A 221 -9.44 -8.09 0.92
C ALA A 221 -10.50 -7.15 0.30
N ALA A 222 -11.30 -6.48 1.13
CA ALA A 222 -12.28 -5.50 0.68
C ALA A 222 -11.63 -4.28 0.01
N ILE A 223 -10.54 -3.76 0.58
CA ILE A 223 -9.76 -2.65 0.01
C ILE A 223 -9.15 -3.07 -1.34
N ALA A 224 -8.52 -4.23 -1.41
CA ALA A 224 -7.92 -4.76 -2.63
C ALA A 224 -8.95 -4.97 -3.76
N LYS A 225 -10.12 -5.52 -3.44
CA LYS A 225 -11.22 -5.73 -4.40
C LYS A 225 -11.69 -4.42 -5.02
N ARG A 226 -11.81 -3.36 -4.23
CA ARG A 226 -12.21 -2.03 -4.73
C ARG A 226 -11.10 -1.37 -5.54
N GLY A 227 -9.84 -1.51 -5.11
CA GLY A 227 -8.68 -1.03 -5.85
C GLY A 227 -8.60 -1.60 -7.27
N ARG A 228 -8.88 -2.91 -7.44
CA ARG A 228 -8.95 -3.54 -8.77
C ARG A 228 -10.00 -2.91 -9.68
N ARG A 229 -11.23 -2.69 -9.18
CA ARG A 229 -12.31 -2.03 -9.95
C ARG A 229 -11.96 -0.61 -10.38
N VAL A 230 -11.27 0.15 -9.53
CA VAL A 230 -10.83 1.51 -9.90
C VAL A 230 -9.76 1.45 -10.98
N ARG A 231 -8.86 0.47 -10.91
CA ARG A 231 -7.83 0.25 -11.93
C ARG A 231 -8.43 -0.16 -13.28
N GLU A 232 -9.41 -1.07 -13.29
CA GLU A 232 -10.16 -1.48 -14.48
C GLU A 232 -10.81 -0.27 -15.15
N ARG A 233 -11.53 0.56 -14.40
CA ARG A 233 -12.16 1.79 -14.91
C ARG A 233 -11.15 2.80 -15.44
N ASN A 234 -10.01 2.95 -14.77
CA ASN A 234 -8.94 3.83 -15.25
C ASN A 234 -8.37 3.29 -16.58
N TYR A 235 -8.18 1.98 -16.70
CA TYR A 235 -7.67 1.35 -17.91
C TYR A 235 -8.66 1.44 -19.08
N GLU A 236 -9.94 1.21 -18.84
CA GLU A 236 -11.01 1.40 -19.84
C GLU A 236 -11.04 2.84 -20.36
N ALA A 237 -10.92 3.82 -19.47
CA ALA A 237 -10.88 5.24 -19.84
C ALA A 237 -9.64 5.57 -20.72
N TRP A 238 -8.49 4.95 -20.43
CA TRP A 238 -7.29 5.08 -21.25
C TRP A 238 -7.46 4.44 -22.63
N GLN A 239 -8.03 3.24 -22.71
CA GLN A 239 -8.29 2.58 -24.01
C GLN A 239 -9.33 3.32 -24.86
N GLN A 240 -10.31 3.97 -24.24
CA GLN A 240 -11.26 4.81 -24.98
C GLN A 240 -10.56 6.03 -25.57
N PHE A 241 -9.73 6.70 -24.76
CA PHE A 241 -8.93 7.84 -25.22
C PHE A 241 -8.02 7.47 -26.41
N GLU A 242 -7.31 6.35 -26.34
CA GLU A 242 -6.43 5.89 -27.42
C GLU A 242 -7.20 5.55 -28.70
N ARG A 243 -8.40 4.95 -28.58
CA ARG A 243 -9.29 4.69 -29.72
C ARG A 243 -9.78 5.99 -30.36
N ASP A 244 -10.18 6.97 -29.56
CA ASP A 244 -10.66 8.27 -30.04
C ASP A 244 -9.54 9.05 -30.74
N GLU A 245 -8.31 8.98 -30.23
CA GLU A 245 -7.14 9.59 -30.88
C GLU A 245 -6.77 8.90 -32.19
N ALA A 246 -6.76 7.56 -32.22
CA ALA A 246 -6.49 6.80 -33.43
C ALA A 246 -7.53 7.09 -34.52
N GLN A 247 -8.80 7.19 -34.15
CA GLN A 247 -9.88 7.52 -35.07
C GLN A 247 -9.71 8.94 -35.64
N LYS A 248 -9.46 9.94 -34.79
CA LYS A 248 -9.18 11.32 -35.25
C LYS A 248 -7.97 11.39 -36.17
N ARG A 249 -6.92 10.62 -35.89
CA ARG A 249 -5.72 10.55 -36.75
C ARG A 249 -6.04 9.95 -38.11
N ALA A 250 -6.88 8.91 -38.16
CA ALA A 250 -7.31 8.29 -39.41
C ALA A 250 -8.19 9.25 -40.24
N ASP A 251 -9.11 9.96 -39.61
CA ASP A 251 -9.97 10.94 -40.28
C ASP A 251 -9.14 12.09 -40.90
N LEU A 252 -8.18 12.63 -40.14
CA LEU A 252 -7.28 13.68 -40.63
C LEU A 252 -6.35 13.19 -41.76
N GLY A 253 -5.86 11.95 -41.68
CA GLY A 253 -5.04 11.34 -42.73
C GLY A 253 -5.83 11.04 -44.01
N GLY A 254 -7.11 10.67 -43.88
CA GLY A 254 -7.99 10.41 -45.02
C GLY A 254 -8.38 11.68 -45.78
N VAL A 255 -8.55 12.81 -45.08
CA VAL A 255 -8.82 14.12 -45.69
C VAL A 255 -7.61 14.67 -46.44
N ALA A 256 -6.38 14.38 -45.99
CA ALA A 256 -5.16 14.84 -46.67
C ALA A 256 -4.81 14.06 -47.96
N ALA A 257 -5.45 12.91 -48.20
CA ALA A 257 -5.19 12.04 -49.34
C ALA A 257 -6.24 12.14 -50.47
N ALA A 258 -7.30 12.93 -50.27
CA ALA A 258 -8.36 13.21 -51.24
C ALA A 258 -8.16 14.60 -51.87
#